data_AF-A0A452Y3D0-F1
#
_entry.id   AF-A0A452Y3D0-F1
#
_cell.length_a   1.000
_cell.length_b   1.000
_cell.length_c   1.000
_cell.angle_alpha   90.00
_cell.angle_beta   90.00
_cell.angle_gamma   90.00
#
_symmetry.space_group_name_H-M   'P 1'
#
loop_
_entity.id
_entity.type
_entity.pdbx_description
1 polymer ?
#
loop_
_entity_poly.entity_id
_entity_poly.type
_entity_poly.pdbx_seq_one_letter_code
_entity_poly.pdbx_strand_id
1 'polypeptide(L)'
;GHCRASPFARLPRSACYASTTMGDETSTSASGSAQEPAAPAVQGAGSVKQQISNLVALSLRATVPEVDVEPIVEVCTGKFGDYQCNNAMGLWSKGKGSGTSFKNPNAIGQAIAKNLPACDVIESASVAGPGFVNIVLSKSWVAKVCLRLFYLQALHAFIDTTIPLC
;
A
#
# COMPACT_ATOMS: atom_id res chain seq x y z
N GLY A 1 -4.51 24.82 -48.00
CA GLY A 1 -5.87 24.53 -47.50
C GLY A 1 -5.74 23.45 -46.46
N HIS A 2 -6.09 23.69 -45.19
CA HIS A 2 -7.46 23.58 -44.65
C HIS A 2 -8.01 22.14 -44.85
N CYS A 3 -8.52 21.38 -43.88
CA CYS A 3 -8.80 21.59 -42.46
C CYS A 3 -9.06 20.23 -41.78
N ARG A 4 -9.02 20.24 -40.44
CA ARG A 4 -9.21 19.16 -39.44
C ARG A 4 -10.58 18.45 -39.47
N ALA A 5 -10.68 17.25 -38.87
CA ALA A 5 -11.37 17.02 -37.57
C ALA A 5 -11.44 15.53 -37.15
N SER A 6 -11.28 15.31 -35.83
CA SER A 6 -11.56 14.06 -35.08
C SER A 6 -13.05 13.71 -35.02
N PRO A 7 -13.36 12.46 -34.64
CA PRO A 7 -14.32 12.24 -33.54
C PRO A 7 -13.82 11.11 -32.61
N PHE A 8 -13.94 11.16 -31.29
CA PHE A 8 -15.20 11.03 -30.58
C PHE A 8 -15.04 11.60 -29.16
N ALA A 9 -15.78 12.67 -28.90
CA ALA A 9 -16.09 13.13 -27.56
C ALA A 9 -17.31 12.35 -27.03
N ARG A 10 -17.23 11.97 -25.75
CA ARG A 10 -18.28 12.03 -24.72
C ARG A 10 -19.72 11.85 -25.21
N LEU A 11 -20.34 10.72 -24.82
CA LEU A 11 -21.79 10.60 -24.71
C LEU A 11 -22.23 10.58 -23.24
N PRO A 12 -23.31 11.29 -22.88
CA PRO A 12 -23.72 11.54 -21.49
C PRO A 12 -24.58 10.42 -20.89
N ARG A 13 -24.51 10.30 -19.56
CA ARG A 13 -25.41 9.48 -18.73
C ARG A 13 -26.83 10.02 -18.84
N SER A 14 -27.75 9.13 -19.22
CA SER A 14 -29.19 9.39 -19.31
C SER A 14 -29.80 9.58 -17.92
N ALA A 15 -30.65 10.60 -17.79
CA ALA A 15 -31.45 10.91 -16.62
C ALA A 15 -32.85 10.27 -16.71
N CYS A 16 -33.45 10.14 -15.53
CA CYS A 16 -34.64 9.41 -15.16
C CYS A 16 -35.96 9.87 -15.83
N TYR A 17 -36.90 8.94 -15.99
CA TYR A 17 -38.33 9.20 -15.81
C TYR A 17 -39.03 7.98 -15.21
N ALA A 18 -39.97 8.29 -14.32
CA ALA A 18 -40.63 7.40 -13.38
C ALA A 18 -41.80 6.60 -14.00
N SER A 19 -42.16 5.49 -13.36
CA SER A 19 -43.55 5.07 -13.24
C SER A 19 -43.76 4.25 -11.97
N THR A 20 -44.77 4.66 -11.23
CA THR A 20 -45.24 4.19 -9.93
C THR A 20 -46.13 2.96 -10.09
N THR A 21 -45.94 1.94 -9.24
CA THR A 21 -47.03 1.11 -8.70
C THR A 21 -46.68 0.63 -7.30
N MET A 22 -47.64 0.79 -6.39
CA MET A 22 -47.61 0.44 -4.97
C MET A 22 -47.77 -1.07 -4.76
N GLY A 23 -47.06 -1.61 -3.78
CA GLY A 23 -47.22 -2.98 -3.28
C GLY A 23 -46.42 -3.13 -1.99
N ASP A 24 -47.13 -3.14 -0.87
CA ASP A 24 -46.69 -3.35 0.50
C ASP A 24 -46.01 -4.73 0.65
N GLU A 25 -44.86 -4.79 1.32
CA GLU A 25 -44.57 -5.81 2.34
C GLU A 25 -43.16 -5.59 2.95
N THR A 26 -43.18 -5.24 4.23
CA THR A 26 -42.18 -5.39 5.30
C THR A 26 -40.90 -6.17 4.96
N SER A 27 -39.75 -5.48 4.99
CA SER A 27 -38.44 -6.02 5.40
C SER A 27 -37.46 -4.86 5.66
N THR A 28 -37.17 -4.61 6.93
CA THR A 28 -36.20 -3.63 7.44
C THR A 28 -34.86 -3.75 6.69
N SER A 29 -34.59 -2.76 5.85
CA SER A 29 -33.41 -2.70 4.99
C SER A 29 -32.18 -2.26 5.77
N ALA A 30 -31.17 -3.13 5.76
CA ALA A 30 -29.80 -2.81 6.09
C ALA A 30 -29.28 -1.73 5.13
N SER A 31 -28.95 -0.56 5.67
CA SER A 31 -28.17 0.47 4.97
C SER A 31 -26.81 0.58 5.63
N GLY A 32 -25.93 -0.37 5.31
CA GLY A 32 -24.50 -0.26 5.58
C GLY A 32 -23.83 0.40 4.39
N SER A 33 -23.56 1.70 4.52
CA SER A 33 -22.69 2.45 3.62
C SER A 33 -21.39 1.70 3.40
N ALA A 34 -21.07 1.41 2.14
CA ALA A 34 -19.77 0.91 1.74
C ALA A 34 -18.72 1.97 2.09
N GLN A 35 -18.13 1.82 3.27
CA GLN A 35 -16.97 2.57 3.71
C GLN A 35 -15.79 2.00 2.92
N GLU A 36 -15.35 2.74 1.90
CA GLU A 36 -14.03 2.57 1.33
C GLU A 36 -13.03 2.61 2.50
N PRO A 37 -12.24 1.55 2.76
CA PRO A 37 -11.35 1.55 3.91
C PRO A 37 -10.30 2.62 3.65
N ALA A 38 -10.37 3.71 4.43
CA ALA A 38 -9.37 4.75 4.46
C ALA A 38 -8.00 4.07 4.59
N ALA A 39 -7.18 4.22 3.55
CA ALA A 39 -5.81 3.73 3.54
C ALA A 39 -5.14 4.14 4.85
N PRO A 40 -4.59 3.21 5.66
CA PRO A 40 -3.96 3.57 6.90
C PRO A 40 -2.84 4.57 6.57
N ALA A 41 -3.02 5.80 7.05
CA ALA A 41 -2.01 6.83 6.95
C ALA A 41 -0.84 6.39 7.84
N VAL A 42 0.12 5.67 7.26
CA VAL A 42 1.40 5.39 7.90
C VAL A 42 2.21 6.69 7.89
N GLN A 43 1.81 7.61 8.76
CA GLN A 43 2.61 8.74 9.19
C GLN A 43 3.24 8.37 10.53
N GLY A 44 4.25 7.51 10.48
CA GLY A 44 5.08 7.18 11.65
C GLY A 44 6.42 7.87 11.55
N ALA A 45 6.81 8.62 12.59
CA ALA A 45 8.18 9.11 12.76
C ALA A 45 9.15 7.91 12.75
N GLY A 46 10.17 7.94 11.88
CA GLY A 46 11.13 6.85 11.73
C GLY A 46 11.80 6.84 10.36
N SER A 47 12.78 5.94 10.18
CA SER A 47 13.42 5.72 8.88
C SER A 47 12.45 5.07 7.88
N VAL A 48 12.74 5.20 6.58
CA VAL A 48 11.95 4.54 5.52
C VAL A 48 11.87 3.02 5.76
N LYS A 49 12.98 2.40 6.16
CA LYS A 49 13.03 0.98 6.54
C LYS A 49 12.04 0.65 7.67
N GLN A 50 11.95 1.50 8.70
CA GLN A 50 11.02 1.29 9.81
C GLN A 50 9.56 1.40 9.35
N GLN A 51 9.24 2.38 8.50
CA GLN A 51 7.89 2.53 7.95
C GLN A 51 7.49 1.30 7.13
N ILE A 52 8.38 0.79 6.28
CA ILE A 52 8.15 -0.45 5.52
C ILE A 52 8.03 -1.65 6.45
N SER A 53 8.86 -1.74 7.49
CA SER A 53 8.78 -2.81 8.49
C SER A 53 7.42 -2.81 9.20
N ASN A 54 6.88 -1.64 9.54
CA ASN A 54 5.55 -1.51 10.16
C ASN A 54 4.43 -1.97 9.20
N LEU A 55 4.53 -1.63 7.91
CA LEU A 55 3.59 -2.11 6.88
C LEU A 55 3.65 -3.63 6.71
N VAL A 56 4.86 -4.19 6.70
CA VAL A 56 5.05 -5.65 6.65
C VAL A 56 4.52 -6.32 7.92
N ALA A 57 4.70 -5.72 9.10
CA ALA A 57 4.15 -6.25 10.35
C ALA A 57 2.62 -6.38 10.31
N LEU A 58 1.94 -5.38 9.74
CA LEU A 58 0.49 -5.43 9.52
C LEU A 58 0.09 -6.58 8.60
N SER A 59 0.83 -6.76 7.50
CA SER A 59 0.59 -7.86 6.57
C SER A 59 0.87 -9.24 7.19
N LEU A 60 1.92 -9.38 7.99
CA LEU A 60 2.25 -10.62 8.68
C LEU A 60 1.13 -11.05 9.63
N ARG A 61 0.64 -10.12 10.46
CA ARG A 61 -0.49 -10.37 11.37
C ARG A 61 -1.76 -10.79 10.64
N ALA A 62 -2.00 -10.24 9.44
CA ALA A 62 -3.14 -10.63 8.61
C ALA A 62 -2.94 -12.00 7.91
N THR A 63 -1.69 -12.42 7.71
CA THR A 63 -1.36 -13.64 6.97
C THR A 63 -1.25 -14.87 7.88
N VAL A 64 -0.69 -14.71 9.07
CA VAL A 64 -0.43 -15.77 10.06
C VAL A 64 -0.71 -15.24 11.47
N PRO A 65 -1.99 -14.99 11.83
CA PRO A 65 -2.35 -14.40 13.12
C PRO A 65 -1.93 -15.25 14.33
N GLU A 66 -1.74 -16.56 14.14
CA GLU A 66 -1.33 -17.51 15.16
C GLU A 66 0.18 -17.44 15.53
N VAL A 67 1.01 -16.82 14.68
CA VAL A 67 2.46 -16.73 14.93
C VAL A 67 2.87 -15.26 15.04
N ASP A 68 3.32 -14.88 16.23
CA ASP A 68 3.97 -13.57 16.40
C ASP A 68 5.40 -13.62 15.84
N VAL A 69 5.64 -12.87 14.77
CA VAL A 69 6.93 -12.82 14.07
C VAL A 69 7.27 -11.39 13.69
N GLU A 70 8.48 -10.98 14.06
CA GLU A 70 9.01 -9.67 13.68
C GLU A 70 9.29 -9.59 12.16
N PRO A 71 9.02 -8.45 11.51
CA PRO A 71 9.35 -8.21 10.11
C PRO A 71 10.86 -8.28 9.85
N ILE A 72 11.26 -9.09 8.87
CA ILE A 72 12.64 -9.19 8.39
C ILE A 72 12.68 -8.46 7.05
N VAL A 73 12.94 -7.15 7.12
CA VAL A 73 13.03 -6.26 5.95
C VAL A 73 14.47 -5.85 5.71
N GLU A 74 14.93 -5.99 4.47
CA GLU A 74 16.28 -5.64 4.02
C GLU A 74 16.23 -4.78 2.76
N VAL A 75 17.31 -4.05 2.48
CA VAL A 75 17.45 -3.29 1.23
C VAL A 75 17.79 -4.29 0.13
N CYS A 76 17.11 -4.20 -1.00
CA CYS A 76 17.37 -5.08 -2.13
C CYS A 76 18.78 -4.86 -2.70
N THR A 77 19.57 -5.93 -2.79
CA THR A 77 20.83 -5.93 -3.54
C THR A 77 20.54 -6.32 -5.00
N GLY A 78 20.26 -5.35 -5.86
CA GLY A 78 20.12 -5.56 -7.31
C GLY A 78 18.82 -5.03 -7.91
N LYS A 79 18.29 -5.72 -8.93
CA LYS A 79 17.14 -5.27 -9.75
C LYS A 79 15.77 -5.72 -9.22
N PHE A 80 15.71 -6.19 -7.97
CA PHE A 80 14.52 -6.84 -7.43
C PHE A 80 13.53 -5.90 -6.74
N GLY A 81 13.86 -4.61 -6.59
CA GLY A 81 13.02 -3.60 -5.93
C GLY A 81 13.87 -2.71 -5.03
N ASP A 82 13.24 -1.98 -4.12
CA ASP A 82 13.93 -1.13 -3.14
C ASP A 82 14.15 -1.89 -1.82
N TYR A 83 13.13 -2.62 -1.37
CA TYR A 83 13.16 -3.41 -0.15
C TYR A 83 12.72 -4.85 -0.40
N GLN A 84 13.17 -5.77 0.44
CA GLN A 84 12.80 -7.17 0.42
C GLN A 84 12.36 -7.63 1.81
N CYS A 85 11.28 -8.39 1.88
CA CYS A 85 10.82 -9.10 3.06
C CYS A 85 11.10 -10.60 2.94
N ASN A 86 11.79 -11.15 3.93
CA ASN A 86 12.31 -12.51 3.95
C ASN A 86 11.58 -13.44 4.94
N ASN A 87 10.45 -13.00 5.50
CA ASN A 87 9.70 -13.75 6.51
C ASN A 87 9.13 -15.08 6.04
N ALA A 88 8.83 -15.24 4.74
CA ALA A 88 8.12 -16.40 4.21
C ALA A 88 8.82 -17.74 4.53
N MET A 89 10.15 -17.79 4.40
CA MET A 89 10.93 -19.00 4.67
C MET A 89 10.97 -19.35 6.16
N GLY A 90 11.11 -18.35 7.03
CA GLY A 90 11.09 -18.56 8.48
C GLY A 90 9.73 -19.04 8.97
N LEU A 91 8.66 -18.45 8.44
CA LEU A 91 7.28 -18.87 8.71
C LEU A 91 6.99 -20.29 8.23
N TRP A 92 7.46 -20.64 7.03
CA TRP A 92 7.32 -21.99 6.50
C TRP A 92 7.98 -23.04 7.40
N SER A 93 9.21 -22.78 7.84
CA SER A 93 9.95 -23.69 8.71
C SER A 93 9.28 -23.86 10.08
N LYS A 94 8.73 -22.78 10.66
CA LYS A 94 7.97 -22.83 11.91
C LYS A 94 6.63 -23.57 11.77
N GLY A 95 5.99 -23.43 10.60
CA GLY A 95 4.69 -24.03 10.31
C GLY A 95 4.72 -25.50 9.89
N LYS A 96 5.89 -26.00 9.48
CA LYS A 96 6.10 -27.38 9.01
C LYS A 96 5.95 -28.37 10.18
N GLY A 97 4.71 -28.79 10.42
CA GLY A 97 4.33 -29.70 11.52
C GLY A 97 3.06 -29.26 12.27
N SER A 98 2.68 -27.99 12.14
CA SER A 98 1.49 -27.41 12.79
C SER A 98 0.24 -27.41 11.89
N GLY A 99 0.33 -27.94 10.67
CA GLY A 99 -0.79 -27.93 9.71
C GLY A 99 -1.10 -26.53 9.17
N THR A 100 -0.07 -25.77 8.77
CA THR A 100 -0.30 -24.46 8.14
C THR A 100 -1.18 -24.60 6.89
N SER A 101 -2.05 -23.61 6.66
CA SER A 101 -2.94 -23.58 5.49
C SER A 101 -2.19 -23.44 4.16
N PHE A 102 -0.91 -23.05 4.22
CA PHE A 102 -0.08 -22.79 3.05
C PHE A 102 0.56 -24.08 2.51
N LYS A 103 0.64 -24.21 1.18
CA LYS A 103 1.18 -25.40 0.51
C LYS A 103 2.70 -25.36 0.34
N ASN A 104 3.30 -24.17 0.30
CA ASN A 104 4.73 -23.95 0.08
C ASN A 104 5.12 -22.55 0.62
N PRO A 105 6.43 -22.25 0.83
CA PRO A 105 6.86 -20.94 1.33
C PRO A 105 6.53 -19.80 0.35
N ASN A 106 6.48 -20.07 -0.95
CA ASN A 106 6.13 -19.05 -1.95
C ASN A 106 4.69 -18.55 -1.77
N ALA A 107 3.76 -19.45 -1.43
CA ALA A 107 2.37 -19.12 -1.14
C ALA A 107 2.24 -18.21 0.10
N ILE A 108 3.12 -18.38 1.10
CA ILE A 108 3.21 -17.45 2.24
C ILE A 108 3.66 -16.08 1.74
N GLY A 109 4.71 -16.02 0.92
CA GLY A 109 5.18 -14.76 0.31
C GLY A 109 4.07 -14.06 -0.49
N GLN A 110 3.30 -14.80 -1.27
CA GLN A 110 2.15 -14.27 -2.04
C GLN A 110 1.07 -13.71 -1.12
N ALA A 111 0.75 -14.41 -0.03
CA ALA A 111 -0.22 -13.94 0.95
C ALA A 111 0.25 -12.68 1.66
N ILE A 112 1.53 -12.60 2.05
CA ILE A 112 2.14 -11.38 2.61
C ILE A 112 2.04 -10.23 1.61
N ALA A 113 2.44 -10.44 0.34
CA ALA A 113 2.36 -9.40 -0.67
C ALA A 113 0.91 -8.90 -0.89
N LYS A 114 -0.06 -9.82 -0.89
CA LYS A 114 -1.49 -9.51 -1.03
C LYS A 114 -2.08 -8.78 0.17
N ASN A 115 -1.60 -9.08 1.37
CA ASN A 115 -2.08 -8.48 2.62
C ASN A 115 -1.34 -7.19 3.01
N LEU A 116 -0.44 -6.69 2.16
CA LEU A 116 0.12 -5.36 2.36
C LEU A 116 -1.01 -4.32 2.30
N PRO A 117 -1.11 -3.44 3.31
CA PRO A 117 -2.17 -2.45 3.33
C PRO A 117 -1.97 -1.43 2.20
N ALA A 118 -3.08 -0.98 1.63
CA ALA A 118 -3.06 0.11 0.66
C ALA A 118 -2.48 1.37 1.32
N CYS A 119 -1.44 1.95 0.73
CA CYS A 119 -0.80 3.16 1.22
C CYS A 119 -0.06 3.88 0.09
N ASP A 120 0.20 5.18 0.27
CA ASP A 120 0.93 5.99 -0.71
C ASP A 120 2.41 5.61 -0.86
N VAL A 121 2.97 4.88 0.11
CA VAL A 121 4.41 4.59 0.22
C VAL A 121 4.83 3.50 -0.77
N ILE A 122 4.01 2.47 -0.96
CA ILE A 122 4.34 1.29 -1.76
C ILE A 122 3.69 1.43 -3.16
N GLU A 123 4.51 1.36 -4.22
CA GLU A 123 4.04 1.32 -5.62
C GLU A 123 3.54 -0.07 -5.99
N SER A 124 4.32 -1.09 -5.64
CA SER A 124 4.01 -2.48 -5.95
C SER A 124 4.80 -3.44 -5.06
N ALA A 125 4.29 -4.66 -4.94
CA ALA A 125 4.98 -5.77 -4.32
C ALA A 125 4.95 -6.99 -5.27
N SER A 126 6.07 -7.70 -5.38
CA SER A 126 6.21 -8.92 -6.18
C SER A 126 6.85 -10.02 -5.36
N VAL A 127 6.64 -11.28 -5.75
CA VAL A 127 7.22 -12.43 -5.04
C VAL A 127 8.16 -13.18 -5.97
N ALA A 128 9.36 -13.47 -5.48
CA ALA A 128 10.37 -14.19 -6.23
C ALA A 128 10.90 -15.41 -5.46
N GLY A 129 11.37 -16.41 -6.21
CA GLY A 129 12.04 -17.57 -5.66
C GLY A 129 11.21 -18.31 -4.60
N PRO A 130 11.83 -18.74 -3.48
CA PRO A 130 11.14 -19.47 -2.42
C PRO A 130 10.06 -18.70 -1.67
N GLY A 131 9.92 -17.38 -1.87
CA GLY A 131 8.96 -16.54 -1.14
C GLY A 131 9.49 -15.16 -0.75
N PHE A 132 10.51 -14.66 -1.45
CA PHE A 132 11.04 -13.32 -1.22
C PHE A 132 10.04 -12.28 -1.70
N VAL A 133 9.58 -11.42 -0.78
CA VAL A 133 8.60 -10.38 -1.11
C VAL A 133 9.35 -9.09 -1.39
N ASN A 134 9.44 -8.75 -2.66
CA ASN A 134 10.11 -7.57 -3.18
C ASN A 134 9.15 -6.37 -3.21
N ILE A 135 9.55 -5.24 -2.67
CA ILE A 135 8.74 -4.03 -2.49
C ILE A 135 9.38 -2.88 -3.26
N VAL A 136 8.58 -2.21 -4.09
CA VAL A 136 8.95 -1.00 -4.83
C VAL A 136 8.25 0.19 -4.20
N LEU A 137 9.01 1.25 -3.90
CA LEU A 137 8.48 2.49 -3.36
C LEU A 137 7.80 3.32 -4.45
N SER A 138 6.74 4.02 -4.07
CA SER A 138 6.05 4.99 -4.92
C SER A 138 6.97 6.14 -5.28
N LYS A 139 7.24 6.29 -6.58
CA LYS A 139 8.03 7.43 -7.11
C LYS A 139 7.43 8.77 -6.70
N SER A 140 6.10 8.85 -6.67
CA SER A 140 5.39 10.06 -6.26
C SER A 140 5.58 10.38 -4.78
N TRP A 141 5.61 9.36 -3.92
CA TRP A 141 5.89 9.51 -2.50
C TRP A 141 7.34 9.89 -2.25
N VAL A 142 8.30 9.22 -2.92
CA VAL A 142 9.73 9.56 -2.82
C VAL A 142 9.96 11.01 -3.24
N ALA A 143 9.36 11.45 -4.35
CA ALA A 143 9.45 12.84 -4.79
C ALA A 143 8.91 13.83 -3.75
N LYS A 144 7.75 13.53 -3.13
CA LYS A 144 7.18 14.35 -2.04
C LYS A 144 8.12 14.44 -0.84
N VAL A 145 8.74 13.33 -0.44
CA VAL A 145 9.70 13.31 0.69
C VAL A 145 10.96 14.10 0.35
N CYS A 146 11.56 13.90 -0.83
CA CYS A 146 12.73 14.65 -1.27
C CYS A 146 12.45 16.16 -1.35
N LEU A 147 11.31 16.55 -1.92
CA LEU A 147 10.91 17.94 -2.03
C LEU A 147 10.72 18.58 -0.64
N ARG A 148 10.10 17.86 0.29
CA ARG A 148 9.96 18.30 1.68
C ARG A 148 11.33 18.53 2.34
N LEU A 149 12.25 17.59 2.21
CA LEU A 149 13.60 17.74 2.77
C LEU A 149 14.34 18.93 2.17
N PHE A 150 14.23 19.13 0.86
CA PHE A 150 14.82 20.27 0.17
C PHE A 150 14.28 21.61 0.68
N TYR A 151 12.94 21.74 0.82
CA TYR A 151 12.34 22.95 1.37
C TYR A 151 12.71 23.21 2.83
N LEU A 152 12.79 22.16 3.66
CA LEU A 152 13.20 22.32 5.07
C LEU A 152 14.64 22.80 5.19
N GLN A 153 15.55 22.28 4.36
CA GLN A 153 16.93 22.76 4.30
C GLN A 153 17.01 24.22 3.83
N ALA A 154 16.22 24.59 2.81
CA ALA A 154 16.15 25.98 2.35
C ALA A 154 15.60 26.94 3.41
N LEU A 155 14.60 26.51 4.19
CA LEU A 155 14.04 27.31 5.28
C LEU A 155 15.04 27.50 6.43
N HIS A 156 15.75 26.44 6.84
CA HIS A 156 16.80 26.57 7.85
C HIS A 156 17.89 27.55 7.39
N ALA A 157 18.39 27.41 6.15
CA ALA A 157 19.37 28.34 5.60
C ALA A 157 18.85 29.79 5.54
N PHE A 158 17.58 29.99 5.21
CA PHE A 158 16.96 31.31 5.19
C PHE A 158 16.87 31.93 6.60
N ILE A 159 16.45 31.16 7.60
CA ILE A 159 16.38 31.62 8.99
C ILE A 159 17.77 32.00 9.50
N ASP A 160 18.77 31.15 9.29
CA ASP A 160 20.16 31.39 9.72
C ASP A 160 20.78 32.64 9.07
N THR A 161 20.38 32.96 7.84
CA THR A 161 20.90 34.14 7.10
C THR A 161 20.16 35.44 7.45
N THR A 162 18.88 35.36 7.83
CA THR A 162 17.99 36.54 7.89
C THR A 162 17.71 37.01 9.32
N ILE A 163 17.86 36.15 10.33
CA ILE A 163 17.70 36.52 11.74
C ILE A 163 19.09 36.60 12.36
N PRO A 164 19.75 37.78 12.39
CA PRO A 164 20.96 37.93 13.19
C PRO A 164 20.58 37.65 14.65
N LEU A 165 21.27 36.69 15.26
CA LEU A 165 21.24 36.46 16.71
C LEU A 165 21.66 37.78 17.38
N CYS A 166 20.69 38.56 17.87
CA CYS A 166 20.94 39.64 18.83
C CYS A 166 21.24 39.06 20.21
#